data_AF-A0A6L4A2B1-F1
#
_entry.id   AF-A0A6L4A2B1-F1
#
_cell.length_a   1.000
_cell.length_b   1.000
_cell.length_c   1.000
_cell.angle_alpha   90.00
_cell.angle_beta   90.00
_cell.angle_gamma   90.00
#
_symmetry.space_group_name_H-M   'P 1'
#
loop_
_entity.id
_entity.type
_entity.pdbx_description
1 polymer ?
#
loop_
_entity_poly.entity_id
_entity_poly.type
_entity_poly.pdbx_seq_one_letter_code
_entity_poly.pdbx_strand_id
1 'polypeptide(L)'
;MKTIGLIGGLSWESSIEYYRIINETVREKLGGLHSAQCLMYSVDFAEIEEFMGRGEWEAVTQRMIAAAQHLKHGGAEFILICSNTMHKMAEAVEQAVSMPLLHIVD
;
A
#
# COMPACT_ATOMS: atom_id res chain seq x y z
N MET A 1 10.68 -8.74 -12.45
CA MET A 1 10.09 -7.48 -11.95
C MET A 1 10.23 -7.48 -10.44
N LYS A 2 10.25 -6.32 -9.78
CA LYS A 2 10.20 -6.30 -8.31
C LYS A 2 8.76 -6.58 -7.84
N THR A 3 8.61 -7.26 -6.70
CA THR A 3 7.30 -7.50 -6.09
C THR A 3 6.82 -6.26 -5.34
N ILE A 4 5.67 -5.70 -5.73
CA ILE A 4 5.08 -4.54 -5.06
C ILE A 4 4.22 -4.97 -3.86
N GLY A 5 4.36 -4.27 -2.74
CA GLY A 5 3.43 -4.35 -1.61
C GLY A 5 2.44 -3.19 -1.64
N LEU A 6 1.14 -3.51 -1.68
CA LEU A 6 0.04 -2.54 -1.72
C LEU A 6 -0.67 -2.52 -0.36
N ILE A 7 -0.65 -1.37 0.33
CA ILE A 7 -1.53 -1.14 1.49
C ILE A 7 -2.84 -0.55 0.95
N GLY A 8 -3.86 -1.41 0.86
CA GLY A 8 -5.17 -1.09 0.31
C GLY A 8 -6.27 -1.10 1.37
N GLY A 9 -7.53 -1.01 0.93
CA GLY A 9 -8.69 -0.95 1.81
C GLY A 9 -8.90 0.43 2.45
N LEU A 10 -8.47 1.50 1.77
CA LEU A 10 -8.49 2.88 2.27
C LEU A 10 -9.16 3.90 1.30
N SER A 11 -10.26 3.59 0.62
CA SER A 11 -11.15 2.43 0.74
C SER A 11 -10.79 1.27 -0.22
N TRP A 12 -11.56 0.19 -0.24
CA TRP A 12 -11.30 -0.96 -1.11
C TRP A 12 -11.64 -0.65 -2.58
N GLU A 13 -12.61 0.22 -2.83
CA GLU A 13 -13.02 0.63 -4.18
C GLU A 13 -11.85 1.26 -4.95
N SER A 14 -11.07 2.14 -4.33
CA SER A 14 -9.89 2.73 -4.97
C SER A 14 -8.76 1.72 -5.16
N SER A 15 -8.65 0.73 -4.28
CA SER A 15 -7.58 -0.29 -4.32
C SER A 15 -7.70 -1.19 -5.56
N ILE A 16 -8.92 -1.41 -6.06
CA ILE A 16 -9.16 -2.11 -7.33
C ILE A 16 -8.48 -1.40 -8.49
N GLU A 17 -8.57 -0.07 -8.54
CA GLU A 17 -7.98 0.71 -9.63
C GLU A 17 -6.46 0.64 -9.62
N TYR A 18 -5.81 0.69 -8.46
CA TYR A 18 -4.37 0.45 -8.36
C TYR A 18 -3.97 -0.90 -8.92
N TYR A 19 -4.62 -1.98 -8.47
CA TYR A 19 -4.33 -3.33 -8.97
C TYR A 19 -4.53 -3.45 -10.48
N ARG A 20 -5.63 -2.91 -11.00
CA ARG A 20 -5.97 -2.92 -12.42
C ARG A 20 -4.92 -2.20 -13.25
N ILE A 21 -4.63 -0.93 -12.92
CA ILE A 21 -3.68 -0.09 -13.66
C ILE A 21 -2.28 -0.69 -13.64
N ILE A 22 -1.82 -1.20 -12.49
CA ILE A 22 -0.51 -1.85 -12.37
C ILE A 22 -0.40 -3.06 -13.31
N ASN A 23 -1.41 -3.92 -13.33
CA ASN A 23 -1.41 -5.12 -14.19
C ASN A 23 -1.54 -4.76 -15.68
N GLU A 24 -2.41 -3.82 -16.02
CA GLU A 24 -2.54 -3.29 -17.38
C GLU A 24 -1.19 -2.73 -17.87
N THR A 25 -0.52 -1.92 -17.04
CA THR A 25 0.79 -1.33 -17.37
C THR A 25 1.88 -2.40 -17.56
N VAL A 26 1.91 -3.44 -16.73
CA VAL A 26 2.88 -4.54 -16.89
C VAL A 26 2.62 -5.31 -18.18
N ARG A 27 1.35 -5.60 -18.50
CA ARG A 27 0.97 -6.26 -19.75
C ARG A 27 1.33 -5.40 -20.97
N GLU A 28 1.10 -4.09 -20.91
CA GLU A 28 1.46 -3.16 -22.00
C GLU A 28 2.98 -3.12 -22.23
N LYS A 29 3.79 -3.14 -21.16
CA LYS A 29 5.25 -3.06 -21.26
C LYS A 29 5.91 -4.37 -21.66
N LEU A 30 5.38 -5.51 -21.21
CA LEU A 30 6.02 -6.82 -21.40
C LEU A 30 5.31 -7.72 -22.41
N GLY A 31 4.06 -7.41 -22.77
CA GLY A 31 3.27 -8.15 -23.76
C GLY A 31 2.72 -9.49 -23.27
N GLY A 32 2.01 -10.18 -24.16
CA GLY A 32 1.51 -11.54 -23.93
C GLY A 32 0.60 -11.66 -22.70
N LEU A 33 0.91 -12.60 -21.82
CA LEU A 33 0.17 -12.90 -20.60
C LEU A 33 0.90 -12.41 -19.33
N HIS A 34 1.82 -11.44 -19.46
CA HIS A 34 2.51 -10.88 -18.30
C HIS A 34 1.55 -10.09 -17.41
N SER A 35 1.72 -10.28 -16.10
CA SER A 35 1.01 -9.59 -15.01
C SER A 35 2.00 -9.17 -13.93
N ALA A 36 1.58 -8.27 -13.05
CA ALA A 36 2.43 -7.76 -11.98
C ALA A 36 2.57 -8.76 -10.82
N GLN A 37 3.78 -8.91 -10.29
CA GLN A 37 4.00 -9.55 -8.99
C GLN A 37 3.64 -8.56 -7.89
N CYS A 38 2.56 -8.84 -7.16
CA CYS A 38 2.07 -7.96 -6.11
C CYS A 38 1.52 -8.74 -4.92
N LEU A 39 1.61 -8.11 -3.75
CA LEU A 39 0.94 -8.50 -2.51
C LEU A 39 0.06 -7.33 -2.10
N MET A 40 -1.17 -7.59 -1.67
CA MET A 40 -2.06 -6.55 -1.15
C MET A 40 -2.47 -6.90 0.27
N TYR A 41 -2.23 -5.98 1.19
CA TYR A 41 -2.80 -6.00 2.52
C TYR A 41 -3.97 -5.02 2.53
N SER A 42 -5.19 -5.55 2.51
CA SER A 42 -6.40 -4.74 2.55
C SER A 42 -6.86 -4.62 3.99
N VAL A 43 -6.80 -3.41 4.54
CA VAL A 43 -7.27 -3.15 5.91
C VAL A 43 -8.81 -3.11 5.99
N ASP A 44 -9.35 -3.24 7.19
CA ASP A 44 -10.73 -2.84 7.47
C ASP A 44 -10.77 -1.31 7.60
N PHE A 45 -11.43 -0.64 6.65
CA PHE A 45 -11.45 0.82 6.63
C PHE A 45 -12.24 1.41 7.81
N ALA A 46 -13.25 0.70 8.32
CA ALA A 46 -14.07 1.18 9.42
C ALA A 46 -13.21 1.39 10.69
N GLU A 47 -12.30 0.46 10.96
CA GLU A 47 -11.35 0.58 12.07
C GLU A 47 -10.45 1.81 11.90
N ILE A 48 -9.91 2.02 10.69
CA ILE A 48 -9.02 3.16 10.41
C ILE A 48 -9.76 4.50 10.53
N GLU A 49 -10.98 4.59 9.99
CA GLU A 49 -11.81 5.79 10.04
C GLU A 49 -12.17 6.17 11.47
N GLU A 50 -12.46 5.18 12.33
CA GLU A 50 -12.75 5.41 13.74
C GLU A 50 -11.57 6.08 14.48
N PHE A 51 -10.33 5.60 14.26
CA PHE A 51 -9.14 6.25 14.82
C PHE A 51 -8.90 7.64 14.25
N MET A 52 -9.12 7.84 12.95
CA MET A 52 -9.02 9.16 12.32
C MET A 52 -10.03 10.14 12.90
N GLY A 53 -11.28 9.72 13.09
CA GLY A 53 -12.35 10.53 13.68
C GLY A 53 -12.05 10.97 15.11
N ARG A 54 -11.33 10.15 15.87
CA ARG A 54 -10.82 10.50 17.21
C ARG A 54 -9.51 11.31 17.19
N GLY A 55 -8.89 11.51 16.03
CA GLY A 55 -7.60 12.18 15.90
C GLY A 55 -6.41 11.34 16.37
N GLU A 56 -6.59 10.03 16.54
CA GLU A 56 -5.57 9.09 17.02
C GLU A 56 -4.62 8.66 15.90
N TRP A 57 -3.90 9.64 15.33
CA TRP A 57 -3.01 9.43 14.19
C TRP A 57 -1.88 8.44 14.47
N GLU A 58 -1.37 8.40 15.70
CA GLU A 58 -0.36 7.41 16.10
C GLU A 58 -0.91 5.98 15.94
N ALA A 59 -2.16 5.75 16.35
CA ALA A 59 -2.81 4.45 16.24
C ALA A 59 -3.03 4.05 14.76
N VAL A 60 -3.31 5.02 13.88
CA VAL A 60 -3.37 4.81 12.43
C VAL A 60 -1.99 4.46 11.87
N THR A 61 -0.95 5.20 12.27
CA THR A 61 0.44 4.97 11.84
C THR A 61 0.91 3.57 12.21
N GLN A 62 0.66 3.11 13.44
CA GLN A 62 1.05 1.76 13.86
C GLN A 62 0.37 0.66 13.02
N ARG A 63 -0.88 0.87 12.59
CA ARG A 63 -1.59 -0.06 11.71
C ARG A 63 -1.02 -0.09 10.29
N MET A 64 -0.65 1.07 9.75
CA MET A 64 0.01 1.15 8.45
C MET A 64 1.40 0.48 8.49
N ILE A 65 2.16 0.68 9.58
CA ILE A 65 3.43 -0.01 9.81
C ILE A 65 3.23 -1.52 9.87
N ALA A 66 2.25 -2.01 10.63
CA ALA A 66 1.96 -3.43 10.72
C ALA A 66 1.60 -4.03 9.34
N ALA A 67 0.75 -3.35 8.56
CA ALA A 67 0.42 -3.76 7.19
C ALA A 67 1.67 -3.83 6.30
N ALA A 68 2.55 -2.81 6.36
CA ALA A 68 3.81 -2.80 5.62
C ALA A 68 4.74 -3.94 6.04
N GLN A 69 4.81 -4.25 7.34
CA GLN A 69 5.58 -5.37 7.86
C GLN A 69 5.04 -6.71 7.35
N HIS A 70 3.72 -6.91 7.33
CA HIS A 70 3.12 -8.12 6.74
C HIS A 70 3.53 -8.29 5.27
N LEU A 71 3.49 -7.20 4.49
CA LEU A 71 3.90 -7.21 3.09
C LEU A 71 5.39 -7.53 2.93
N LYS A 72 6.26 -6.91 3.74
CA LYS A 72 7.70 -7.22 3.79
C LYS A 72 7.95 -8.70 4.06
N HIS A 73 7.32 -9.27 5.09
CA HIS A 73 7.47 -10.69 5.43
C HIS A 73 6.90 -11.60 4.34
N GLY A 74 5.89 -11.13 3.59
CA GLY A 74 5.36 -11.83 2.42
C GLY A 74 6.26 -11.79 1.19
N GLY A 75 7.33 -10.98 1.19
CA GLY A 75 8.29 -10.87 0.10
C GLY A 75 8.10 -9.65 -0.80
N ALA A 76 7.38 -8.61 -0.37
CA ALA A 76 7.39 -7.33 -1.07
C ALA A 76 8.80 -6.71 -1.06
N GLU A 77 9.18 -6.06 -2.15
CA GLU A 77 10.48 -5.40 -2.32
C GLU A 77 10.40 -3.88 -2.25
N PHE A 78 9.18 -3.32 -2.33
CA PHE A 78 8.86 -1.91 -2.09
C PHE A 78 7.38 -1.76 -1.76
N ILE A 79 6.99 -0.64 -1.14
CA ILE A 79 5.63 -0.36 -0.66
C ILE A 79 4.97 0.77 -1.45
N LEU A 80 3.67 0.68 -1.65
CA LEU A 80 2.79 1.76 -2.09
C LEU A 80 1.54 1.79 -1.21
N ILE A 81 1.13 3.00 -0.81
CA ILE A 81 -0.10 3.24 -0.04
C ILE A 81 -1.21 3.66 -1.01
N CYS A 82 -2.29 2.89 -1.10
CA CYS A 82 -3.40 3.14 -2.03
C CYS A 82 -4.37 4.22 -1.51
N SER A 83 -3.86 5.31 -0.93
CA SER A 83 -4.66 6.40 -0.36
C SER A 83 -3.86 7.69 -0.25
N ASN A 84 -4.43 8.81 -0.68
CA ASN A 84 -3.79 10.13 -0.59
C ASN A 84 -3.55 10.53 0.87
N THR A 85 -4.59 10.42 1.71
CA THR A 85 -4.54 10.89 3.11
C THR A 85 -3.52 10.13 3.94
N MET A 86 -3.37 8.83 3.70
CA MET A 86 -2.45 7.98 4.46
C MET A 86 -0.96 8.24 4.14
N HIS A 87 -0.63 9.11 3.18
CA HIS A 87 0.75 9.54 2.97
C HIS A 87 1.30 10.42 4.10
N LYS A 88 0.44 10.95 4.99
CA LYS A 88 0.87 11.65 6.21
C LYS A 88 1.81 10.82 7.11
N MET A 89 1.81 9.49 6.98
CA MET A 89 2.65 8.56 7.75
C MET A 89 3.63 7.78 6.86
N ALA A 90 3.81 8.19 5.60
CA ALA A 90 4.67 7.48 4.65
C ALA A 90 6.12 7.35 5.16
N GLU A 91 6.70 8.43 5.69
CA GLU A 91 8.06 8.41 6.25
C GLU A 91 8.20 7.41 7.40
N ALA A 92 7.24 7.40 8.34
CA ALA A 92 7.24 6.47 9.46
C ALA A 92 7.12 5.01 8.99
N VAL A 93 6.28 4.75 7.97
CA VAL A 93 6.15 3.42 7.36
C VAL A 93 7.47 3.00 6.69
N GLU A 94 8.04 3.85 5.84
CA GLU A 94 9.30 3.59 5.13
C GLU A 94 10.43 3.25 6.09
N GLN A 95 10.60 4.06 7.15
CA GLN A 95 11.61 3.84 8.19
C GLN A 95 11.39 2.51 8.92
N ALA A 96 10.15 2.19 9.30
CA ALA A 96 9.82 1.00 10.08
C ALA A 96 10.06 -0.32 9.34
N VAL A 97 9.87 -0.35 8.01
CA VAL A 97 10.15 -1.55 7.21
C VAL A 97 11.53 -1.53 6.54
N SER A 98 12.24 -0.40 6.54
CA SER A 98 13.54 -0.25 5.87
C SER A 98 13.50 -0.74 4.41
N MET A 99 12.43 -0.37 3.71
CA MET A 99 12.18 -0.70 2.30
C MET A 99 11.68 0.55 1.59
N PRO A 100 12.01 0.74 0.29
CA PRO A 100 11.53 1.90 -0.45
C PRO A 100 10.01 2.00 -0.41
N LEU A 101 9.49 3.19 -0.14
CA LEU A 101 8.07 3.52 -0.26
C LEU A 101 7.89 4.53 -1.39
N LEU A 102 7.06 4.20 -2.38
CA LEU A 102 6.73 5.12 -3.46
C LEU A 102 5.67 6.11 -2.97
N HIS A 103 6.11 7.33 -2.65
CA HIS A 103 5.22 8.40 -2.21
C HIS A 103 4.41 8.95 -3.40
N ILE A 104 3.13 9.24 -3.21
CA ILE A 104 2.22 9.67 -4.30
C ILE A 104 2.56 11.03 -4.94
N VAL A 105 3.40 11.85 -4.31
CA VAL A 105 3.77 13.19 -4.82
C VAL A 105 5.25 13.35 -5.15
N ASP A 106 6.03 12.28 -5.05
CA ASP A 106 7.42 12.28 -5.55
C ASP A 106 7.42 12.30 -7.08
#